data_AF-A0A7J4MHC8-F1
#
_entry.id   AF-A0A7J4MHC8-F1
#
_cell.length_a   1.000
_cell.length_b   1.000
_cell.length_c   1.000
_cell.angle_alpha   90.00
_cell.angle_beta   90.00
_cell.angle_gamma   90.00
#
_symmetry.space_group_name_H-M   'P 1'
#
loop_
_entity.id
_entity.type
_entity.pdbx_description
1 polymer ?
#
loop_
_entity_poly.entity_id
_entity_poly.type
_entity_poly.pdbx_seq_one_letter_code
_entity_poly.pdbx_strand_id
1 'polypeptide(L)'
;MSFDLLQIEKWFSVNIGLFDRVLRLFAGLGVVLFDYIANSTWEFIFLVFGVWSVTTSVFGWCPFYKVFGVNTCPASFKVKQEEKLVAES
;
A
#
# COMPACT_ATOMS: atom_id res chain seq x y z
N MET A 1 -11.23 -27.00 -9.05
CA MET A 1 -11.77 -25.72 -8.57
C MET A 1 -11.21 -25.36 -7.18
N SER A 2 -9.88 -25.44 -7.01
CA SER A 2 -9.18 -25.07 -5.75
C SER A 2 -7.99 -24.13 -6.02
N PHE A 3 -7.70 -23.85 -7.30
CA PHE A 3 -6.55 -23.06 -7.73
C PHE A 3 -6.81 -21.54 -7.68
N ASP A 4 -8.07 -21.11 -7.55
CA ASP A 4 -8.44 -19.70 -7.62
C ASP A 4 -8.41 -18.99 -6.26
N LEU A 5 -8.72 -19.69 -5.16
CA LEU A 5 -8.81 -19.06 -3.84
C LEU A 5 -7.44 -18.55 -3.35
N LEU A 6 -6.39 -19.39 -3.40
CA LEU A 6 -5.04 -19.01 -2.95
C LEU A 6 -4.39 -17.86 -3.73
N GLN A 7 -4.79 -17.62 -4.99
CA GLN A 7 -4.29 -16.48 -5.77
C GLN A 7 -4.94 -15.18 -5.29
N ILE A 8 -6.25 -15.17 -5.05
CA ILE A 8 -7.03 -14.00 -4.61
C ILE A 8 -6.51 -13.49 -3.26
N GLU A 9 -6.20 -14.37 -2.31
CA GLU A 9 -5.60 -14.00 -1.01
C GLU A 9 -4.29 -13.21 -1.20
N LYS A 10 -3.43 -13.62 -2.14
CA LYS A 10 -2.17 -12.96 -2.46
C LYS A 10 -2.38 -11.59 -3.12
N TRP A 11 -3.56 -11.27 -3.66
CA TRP A 11 -3.88 -9.94 -4.19
C TRP A 11 -4.06 -8.90 -3.11
N PHE A 12 -4.65 -9.24 -1.98
CA PHE A 12 -4.84 -8.27 -0.90
C PHE A 12 -3.71 -8.24 0.13
N SER A 13 -2.59 -8.93 -0.17
CA SER A 13 -1.41 -8.92 0.68
C SER A 13 -0.86 -7.50 0.81
N VAL A 14 -0.72 -7.03 2.06
CA VAL A 14 -0.12 -5.74 2.39
C VAL A 14 1.27 -5.64 1.75
N ASN A 15 1.45 -4.60 0.95
CA ASN A 15 2.65 -4.34 0.16
C ASN A 15 3.30 -3.01 0.58
N ILE A 16 2.49 -2.08 1.09
CA ILE A 16 2.90 -0.73 1.44
C ILE A 16 3.36 -0.65 2.90
N GLY A 17 4.57 -0.14 3.11
CA GLY A 17 5.13 0.16 4.43
C GLY A 17 4.56 1.43 5.08
N LEU A 18 4.79 1.60 6.37
CA LEU A 18 4.23 2.72 7.15
C LEU A 18 4.58 4.09 6.54
N PHE A 19 5.79 4.25 6.02
CA PHE A 19 6.24 5.51 5.39
C PHE A 19 5.41 5.87 4.15
N ASP A 20 5.21 4.95 3.21
CA ASP A 20 4.36 5.20 2.02
C ASP A 20 2.89 5.46 2.41
N ARG A 21 2.38 4.82 3.47
CA ARG A 21 1.00 5.09 3.95
C ARG A 21 0.86 6.52 4.42
N VAL A 22 1.80 6.98 5.24
CA VAL A 22 1.82 8.34 5.77
C VAL A 22 1.93 9.36 4.63
N LEU A 23 2.86 9.15 3.69
CA LEU A 23 3.03 10.02 2.53
C LEU A 23 1.76 10.12 1.68
N ARG A 24 1.11 8.98 1.38
CA ARG A 24 -0.15 8.95 0.59
C ARG A 24 -1.33 9.56 1.33
N LEU A 25 -1.40 9.39 2.64
CA LEU A 25 -2.44 9.97 3.48
C LEU A 25 -2.33 11.50 3.42
N PHE A 26 -1.15 12.05 3.69
CA PHE A 26 -0.91 13.50 3.64
C PHE A 26 -1.08 14.09 2.24
N ALA A 27 -0.56 13.43 1.20
CA ALA A 27 -0.74 13.87 -0.18
C ALA A 27 -2.22 13.86 -0.59
N GLY A 28 -2.95 12.78 -0.27
CA GLY A 28 -4.38 12.65 -0.59
C GLY A 28 -5.23 13.68 0.14
N LEU A 29 -5.04 13.85 1.44
CA LEU A 29 -5.72 14.89 2.22
C LEU A 29 -5.39 16.30 1.73
N GLY A 30 -4.12 16.56 1.39
CA GLY A 30 -3.71 17.85 0.82
C GLY A 30 -4.43 18.17 -0.48
N VAL A 31 -4.56 17.19 -1.39
CA VAL A 31 -5.29 17.36 -2.65
C VAL A 31 -6.78 17.58 -2.41
N VAL A 32 -7.43 16.81 -1.54
CA VAL A 32 -8.86 16.99 -1.23
C VAL A 32 -9.15 18.35 -0.59
N LEU A 33 -8.29 18.80 0.33
CA LEU A 33 -8.44 20.12 0.95
C LEU A 33 -8.17 21.26 -0.04
N PHE A 34 -7.18 21.10 -0.91
CA PHE A 34 -6.90 22.07 -1.97
C PHE A 34 -8.07 22.16 -2.95
N ASP A 35 -8.62 21.02 -3.36
CA ASP A 35 -9.80 20.93 -4.22
C ASP A 35 -11.01 21.65 -3.64
N TYR A 36 -11.29 21.45 -2.35
CA TYR A 36 -12.38 22.14 -1.66
C TYR A 36 -12.26 23.68 -1.68
N ILE A 37 -11.03 24.20 -1.67
CA ILE A 37 -10.76 25.65 -1.71
C ILE A 37 -10.71 26.15 -3.17
N ALA A 38 -10.22 25.31 -4.09
CA ALA A 38 -10.02 25.65 -5.49
C ALA A 38 -11.26 25.31 -6.32
N ASN A 39 -12.04 26.31 -6.70
CA ASN A 39 -13.20 26.14 -7.58
C ASN A 39 -12.75 25.91 -9.05
N SER A 40 -12.21 24.73 -9.33
CA SER A 40 -11.61 24.37 -10.63
C SER A 40 -12.50 23.43 -11.43
N THR A 41 -12.50 23.56 -12.75
CA THR A 41 -13.19 22.63 -13.68
C THR A 41 -12.73 21.17 -13.53
N TRP A 42 -11.59 20.95 -12.86
CA TRP A 42 -10.95 19.65 -12.65
C TRP A 42 -11.29 19.04 -11.28
N GLU A 43 -12.26 19.61 -10.56
CA GLU A 43 -12.65 19.20 -9.20
C GLU A 43 -12.82 17.69 -9.07
N PHE A 44 -13.59 17.11 -10.01
CA PHE A 44 -13.85 15.68 -10.04
C PHE A 44 -12.57 14.82 -10.14
N ILE A 45 -11.58 15.26 -10.92
CA ILE A 45 -10.33 14.52 -11.10
C ILE A 45 -9.50 14.55 -9.81
N PHE A 46 -9.38 15.72 -9.19
CA PHE A 46 -8.62 15.87 -7.94
C PHE A 46 -9.29 15.14 -6.78
N LEU A 47 -10.62 15.20 -6.69
CA LEU A 47 -11.39 14.45 -5.71
C LEU A 47 -11.18 12.94 -5.88
N VAL A 48 -11.30 12.40 -7.09
CA VAL A 48 -11.08 10.96 -7.35
C VAL A 48 -9.65 10.55 -6.98
N PHE A 49 -8.63 11.32 -7.37
CA PHE A 49 -7.24 11.01 -7.04
C PHE A 49 -6.96 11.10 -5.54
N GLY A 50 -7.51 12.11 -4.87
CA GLY A 50 -7.39 12.30 -3.43
C GLY A 50 -8.03 11.16 -2.65
N VAL A 51 -9.27 10.82 -2.97
CA VAL A 51 -10.00 9.69 -2.35
C VAL A 51 -9.28 8.37 -2.61
N TRP A 52 -8.80 8.13 -3.82
CA TRP A 52 -8.02 6.92 -4.14
C TRP A 52 -6.73 6.83 -3.31
N SER A 53 -5.97 7.92 -3.20
CA SER A 53 -4.74 7.97 -2.40
C SER A 53 -5.01 7.71 -0.91
N VAL A 54 -6.07 8.28 -0.36
CA VAL A 54 -6.46 8.06 1.04
C VAL A 54 -6.90 6.60 1.23
N THR A 55 -7.77 6.09 0.37
CA THR A 55 -8.31 4.72 0.47
C THR A 55 -7.18 3.69 0.41
N THR A 56 -6.25 3.83 -0.53
CA THR A 56 -5.09 2.93 -0.64
C THR A 56 -4.12 3.02 0.55
N SER A 57 -4.01 4.20 1.18
CA SER A 57 -3.20 4.37 2.40
C SER A 57 -3.79 3.61 3.60
N VAL A 58 -5.13 3.56 3.73
CA VAL A 58 -5.84 2.87 4.82
C VAL A 58 -5.75 1.36 4.68
N PHE A 59 -6.00 0.82 3.49
CA PHE A 59 -5.94 -0.63 3.24
C PHE A 59 -4.51 -1.16 3.21
N GLY A 60 -3.50 -0.31 3.01
CA GLY A 60 -2.09 -0.72 3.02
C GLY A 60 -1.71 -1.58 1.82
N TRP A 61 -2.52 -1.52 0.77
CA TRP A 61 -2.32 -2.24 -0.47
C TRP A 61 -2.57 -1.29 -1.64
N CYS A 62 -1.64 -1.27 -2.59
CA CYS A 62 -1.80 -0.50 -3.82
C CYS A 62 -1.66 -1.45 -5.01
N PRO A 63 -2.68 -1.51 -5.90
CA PRO A 63 -2.66 -2.39 -7.06
C PRO A 63 -1.51 -2.07 -8.00
N PHE A 64 -1.14 -0.78 -8.14
CA PHE A 64 0.00 -0.37 -8.96
C PHE A 64 1.33 -0.98 -8.47
N TYR A 65 1.62 -0.89 -7.17
CA TYR A 65 2.85 -1.47 -6.63
C TYR A 65 2.88 -2.99 -6.78
N LYS A 66 1.72 -3.65 -6.68
CA LYS A 66 1.60 -5.08 -6.95
C LYS A 66 1.85 -5.43 -8.42
N VAL A 67 1.32 -4.64 -9.37
CA VAL A 67 1.56 -4.83 -10.81
C VAL A 67 3.04 -4.62 -11.15
N PHE A 68 3.69 -3.65 -10.51
CA PHE A 68 5.13 -3.40 -10.68
C PHE A 68 6.03 -4.33 -9.84
N GLY A 69 5.46 -5.19 -8.99
CA GLY A 69 6.22 -6.11 -8.14
C GLY A 69 7.05 -5.45 -7.04
N VAL A 70 6.80 -4.17 -6.73
CA VAL A 70 7.54 -3.42 -5.72
C VAL A 70 6.85 -3.61 -4.37
N ASN A 71 7.59 -4.01 -3.34
CA ASN A 71 7.14 -4.01 -1.95
C ASN A 71 7.92 -2.99 -1.14
N THR A 72 7.23 -2.01 -0.54
CA THR A 72 7.87 -1.03 0.37
C THR A 72 7.61 -1.35 1.84
N CYS A 73 6.85 -2.41 2.11
CA CYS A 73 6.68 -2.96 3.43
C CYS A 73 8.01 -3.56 3.91
N PRO A 74 8.61 -3.04 5.00
CA PRO A 74 9.77 -3.68 5.60
C PRO A 74 9.31 -5.04 6.11
N ALA A 75 9.80 -6.13 5.51
CA ALA A 75 9.66 -7.45 6.09
C ALA A 75 10.49 -7.50 7.38
N SER A 76 9.91 -7.07 8.50
CA SER A 76 10.51 -7.25 9.83
C SER A 76 10.30 -8.70 10.26
N PHE A 77 10.94 -9.63 9.55
CA PHE A 77 11.14 -10.98 10.04
C PHE A 77 12.37 -11.60 9.37
N LYS A 78 13.55 -11.09 9.73
CA LYS A 78 14.75 -11.93 9.76
C LYS A 78 14.67 -12.74 11.06
N VAL A 79 13.85 -13.79 11.09
CA VAL A 79 14.10 -14.88 12.03
C VAL A 79 15.43 -15.49 11.61
N LYS A 80 16.47 -15.10 12.34
CA LYS A 80 17.30 -16.02 13.13
C LYS A 80 17.32 -17.47 12.63
N GLN A 81 17.62 -17.63 11.34
CA GLN A 81 17.96 -18.93 10.73
C GLN A 81 19.40 -19.34 11.11
N GLU A 82 20.05 -18.59 12.00
CA GLU A 82 21.29 -18.93 12.70
C GLU A 82 21.06 -19.96 13.83
N GLU A 83 19.82 -20.17 14.29
CA GLU A 83 19.53 -21.21 15.30
C GLU A 83 19.79 -22.63 14.74
N LYS A 84 19.72 -22.83 13.43
CA LYS A 84 20.04 -24.13 12.80
C LYS A 84 21.53 -24.41 12.60
N LEU A 85 22.42 -23.43 12.74
CA LEU A 85 23.87 -23.62 12.56
C LEU A 85 24.62 -23.92 13.88
N VAL A 86 24.00 -23.67 15.04
CA VAL A 86 24.61 -23.90 16.38
C VAL A 86 24.10 -25.18 17.05
N ALA A 87 22.97 -25.72 16.60
CA ALA A 87 22.43 -26.99 17.13
C ALA A 87 23.05 -28.25 16.47
N GLU A 88 23.95 -28.07 15.50
CA GLU A 88 24.68 -29.14 14.79
C GLU A 88 26.20 -28.98 15.03
N SER A 89 26.57 -28.71 16.29
CA SER A 89 27.94 -28.77 16.84
C SER A 89 27.95 -29.56 18.14
#